data_AF-A0A835XFM5-F1
#
_entry.id   AF-A0A835XFM5-F1
#
_cell.length_a   1.000
_cell.length_b   1.000
_cell.length_c   1.000
_cell.angle_alpha   90.00
_cell.angle_beta   90.00
_cell.angle_gamma   90.00
#
_symmetry.space_group_name_H-M   'P 1'
#
loop_
_entity.id
_entity.type
_entity.pdbx_description
1 polymer ?
#
loop_
_entity_poly.entity_id
_entity_poly.type
_entity_poly.pdbx_seq_one_letter_code
_entity_poly.pdbx_strand_id
1 'polypeptide(L)'
;MMQPLSVNVKVTVITLFLVMVGTFISPTFAQQFEEPNYSIRRGEVLGFEIDPENTSLIISLKPRTSGELTITLPRDLIDAKIGSEDSDFIVLLDTLDSIFEETITSSDRTLIISFGGFNTEIIIVGTQVFSKVTAPLTVQPQQQIEKKIASELSSEITGGNAKLLIFSNTKWSGALQATSFDYTEIAGQHDRNIIFGCEPSLLREGIFGAKFQKMSEEGYLRIVAIQNQKIIAEGSTEEQFGVVAINGNCESSFGSGSGGGGCLIATATFDSELAPQVQQLRELRDNTLLKTESGSIFMTGFNQFYYSFSPTIADRK
;
A
#
# COMPACT_ATOMS: atom_id res chain seq x y z
N MET A 1 -15.53 54.31 -61.33
CA MET A 1 -16.47 54.33 -60.19
C MET A 1 -16.91 52.89 -59.95
N MET A 2 -16.70 52.39 -58.72
CA MET A 2 -17.53 51.43 -57.96
C MET A 2 -17.93 50.12 -58.70
N GLN A 3 -17.69 48.89 -58.27
CA GLN A 3 -17.48 48.28 -56.94
C GLN A 3 -17.42 46.75 -57.20
N PRO A 4 -16.49 45.95 -56.68
CA PRO A 4 -16.63 44.49 -56.79
C PRO A 4 -17.58 43.97 -55.70
N LEU A 5 -18.54 43.16 -56.15
CA LEU A 5 -19.52 42.45 -55.33
C LEU A 5 -18.83 41.59 -54.26
N SER A 6 -19.28 41.75 -53.01
CA SER A 6 -18.89 40.89 -51.90
C SER A 6 -19.52 39.50 -52.08
N VAL A 7 -18.69 38.49 -52.29
CA VAL A 7 -19.11 37.09 -52.22
C VAL A 7 -19.12 36.69 -50.75
N ASN A 8 -20.33 36.59 -50.16
CA ASN A 8 -20.54 35.98 -48.85
C ASN A 8 -20.36 34.46 -48.97
N VAL A 9 -19.14 33.96 -48.76
CA VAL A 9 -18.91 32.53 -48.55
C VAL A 9 -19.29 32.21 -47.11
N LYS A 10 -20.50 31.70 -46.91
CA LYS A 10 -20.89 31.04 -45.65
C LYS A 10 -20.10 29.74 -45.55
N VAL A 11 -18.95 29.78 -44.86
CA VAL A 11 -18.19 28.59 -44.49
C VAL A 11 -18.94 27.91 -43.34
N THR A 12 -19.83 26.98 -43.68
CA THR A 12 -20.44 26.08 -42.71
C THR A 12 -19.37 25.06 -42.30
N VAL A 13 -18.71 25.31 -41.18
CA VAL A 13 -17.79 24.35 -40.55
C VAL A 13 -18.63 23.20 -40.01
N ILE A 14 -18.70 22.11 -40.76
CA ILE A 14 -19.23 20.83 -40.29
C ILE A 14 -18.08 20.13 -39.57
N THR A 15 -17.98 20.33 -38.25
CA THR A 15 -17.11 19.55 -37.38
C THR A 15 -17.68 18.13 -37.26
N LEU A 16 -17.25 17.27 -38.18
CA LEU A 16 -17.46 15.83 -38.11
C LEU A 16 -16.53 15.28 -37.00
N PHE A 17 -17.03 15.17 -35.77
CA PHE A 17 -16.33 14.47 -34.70
C PHE A 17 -16.39 12.96 -35.02
N LEU A 18 -15.34 12.46 -35.67
CA LEU A 18 -15.01 11.04 -35.70
C LEU A 18 -14.67 10.62 -34.26
N VAL A 19 -15.68 10.11 -33.55
CA VAL A 19 -15.47 9.37 -32.30
C VAL A 19 -14.78 8.06 -32.67
N MET A 20 -13.45 8.10 -32.70
CA MET A 20 -12.63 6.91 -32.61
C MET A 20 -12.98 6.25 -31.28
N VAL A 21 -13.77 5.19 -31.34
CA VAL A 21 -13.99 4.25 -30.25
C VAL A 21 -12.65 3.55 -30.01
N GLY A 22 -11.78 4.22 -29.26
CA GLY A 22 -10.64 3.60 -28.61
C GLY A 22 -11.20 2.70 -27.52
N THR A 23 -11.25 1.40 -27.78
CA THR A 23 -11.44 0.38 -26.75
C THR A 23 -10.21 0.39 -25.84
N PHE A 24 -10.20 1.32 -24.88
CA PHE A 24 -9.39 1.19 -23.68
C PHE A 24 -10.06 0.14 -22.81
N ILE A 25 -9.63 -1.11 -22.95
CA ILE A 25 -9.86 -2.11 -21.91
C ILE A 25 -8.87 -1.76 -20.80
N SER A 26 -9.28 -0.90 -19.89
CA SER A 26 -8.56 -0.73 -18.63
C SER A 26 -8.81 -2.00 -17.79
N PRO A 27 -7.80 -2.70 -17.27
CA PRO A 27 -8.02 -3.60 -16.14
C PRO A 27 -8.03 -2.71 -14.90
N THR A 28 -9.14 -2.01 -14.64
CA THR A 28 -9.30 -1.27 -13.39
C THR A 28 -9.68 -2.25 -12.28
N PHE A 29 -8.66 -2.88 -11.72
CA PHE A 29 -8.70 -3.40 -10.35
C PHE A 29 -8.75 -2.20 -9.40
N ALA A 30 -9.96 -1.78 -9.06
CA ALA A 30 -10.25 -0.89 -7.95
C ALA A 30 -11.69 -1.18 -7.52
N GLN A 31 -11.88 -2.01 -6.49
CA GLN A 31 -13.15 -2.02 -5.77
C GLN A 31 -13.20 -0.68 -5.00
N GLN A 32 -13.77 0.31 -5.65
CA GLN A 32 -14.01 1.66 -5.13
C GLN A 32 -15.24 1.59 -4.25
N PHE A 33 -15.22 2.23 -3.07
CA PHE A 33 -16.39 2.38 -2.20
C PHE A 33 -17.55 2.93 -3.03
N GLU A 34 -18.65 2.17 -3.13
CA GLU A 34 -19.87 2.59 -3.80
C GLU A 34 -20.73 3.37 -2.79
N GLU A 35 -21.06 4.62 -3.13
CA GLU A 35 -21.89 5.46 -2.28
C GLU A 35 -23.29 4.83 -2.10
N PRO A 36 -23.85 4.82 -0.87
CA PRO A 36 -25.16 4.25 -0.60
C PRO A 36 -26.26 5.04 -1.30
N ASN A 37 -27.39 4.37 -1.60
CA ASN A 37 -28.54 5.06 -2.15
C ASN A 37 -29.22 5.91 -1.06
N TYR A 38 -29.46 7.19 -1.34
CA TYR A 38 -30.09 8.10 -0.40
C TYR A 38 -31.00 9.12 -1.07
N SER A 39 -31.90 9.68 -0.26
CA SER A 39 -32.73 10.83 -0.59
C SER A 39 -32.76 11.78 0.59
N ILE A 40 -32.45 13.05 0.36
CA ILE A 40 -32.43 14.09 1.40
C ILE A 40 -33.45 15.19 1.11
N ARG A 41 -34.17 15.63 2.15
CA ARG A 41 -35.08 16.79 2.10
C ARG A 41 -34.48 17.92 2.91
N ARG A 42 -34.50 19.14 2.34
CA ARG A 42 -34.08 20.39 3.02
C ARG A 42 -32.61 20.43 3.47
N GLY A 43 -31.74 19.70 2.77
CA GLY A 43 -30.29 19.73 2.92
C GLY A 43 -29.59 19.14 1.69
N GLU A 44 -28.27 19.08 1.73
CA GLU A 44 -27.42 18.40 0.75
C GLU A 44 -26.46 17.46 1.50
N VAL A 45 -26.19 16.29 0.94
CA VAL A 45 -25.08 15.43 1.41
C VAL A 45 -23.81 15.87 0.68
N LEU A 46 -22.76 16.15 1.45
CA LEU A 46 -21.47 16.59 0.92
C LEU A 46 -20.53 15.41 0.65
N GLY A 47 -20.68 14.32 1.39
CA GLY A 47 -19.86 13.12 1.22
C GLY A 47 -20.14 12.07 2.30
N PHE A 48 -19.55 10.91 2.06
CA PHE A 48 -19.57 9.75 2.95
C PHE A 48 -18.14 9.36 3.27
N GLU A 49 -17.87 9.08 4.54
CA GLU A 49 -16.58 8.59 5.02
C GLU A 49 -16.83 7.38 5.90
N ILE A 50 -16.14 6.27 5.63
CA ILE A 50 -16.16 5.12 6.51
C ILE A 50 -15.01 5.25 7.50
N ASP A 51 -15.31 5.03 8.77
CA ASP A 51 -14.34 4.88 9.85
C ASP A 51 -14.37 3.44 10.39
N PRO A 52 -13.47 2.57 9.90
CA PRO A 52 -13.36 1.20 10.37
C PRO A 52 -12.92 1.08 11.83
N GLU A 53 -12.21 2.08 12.37
CA GLU A 53 -11.72 2.04 13.75
C GLU A 53 -12.87 2.18 14.74
N ASN A 54 -13.86 3.03 14.40
CA ASN A 54 -15.06 3.25 15.20
C ASN A 54 -16.29 2.50 14.67
N THR A 55 -16.12 1.62 13.69
CA THR A 55 -17.21 0.85 13.05
C THR A 55 -18.37 1.72 12.61
N SER A 56 -18.07 2.86 11.99
CA SER A 56 -19.07 3.89 11.70
C SER A 56 -19.01 4.41 10.26
N LEU A 57 -20.14 4.93 9.82
CA LEU A 57 -20.30 5.69 8.59
C LEU A 57 -20.59 7.14 8.96
N ILE A 58 -19.71 8.04 8.55
CA ILE A 58 -19.82 9.48 8.75
C ILE A 58 -20.42 10.09 7.48
N ILE A 59 -21.49 10.86 7.64
CA ILE A 59 -22.20 11.54 6.57
C ILE A 59 -22.07 13.04 6.80
N SER A 60 -21.31 13.71 5.93
CA SER A 60 -21.19 15.16 5.97
C SER A 60 -22.39 15.81 5.30
N LEU A 61 -23.02 16.76 5.98
CA LEU A 61 -24.23 17.44 5.54
C LEU A 61 -24.03 18.95 5.40
N LYS A 62 -24.79 19.53 4.47
CA LYS A 62 -25.05 20.96 4.41
C LYS A 62 -26.56 21.20 4.56
N PRO A 63 -27.05 21.39 5.80
CA PRO A 63 -28.46 21.62 6.02
C PRO A 63 -28.88 22.99 5.48
N ARG A 64 -30.10 23.09 4.93
CA ARG A 64 -30.72 24.39 4.60
C ARG A 64 -31.69 24.82 5.72
N THR A 65 -32.35 23.86 6.35
CA THR A 65 -33.30 23.99 7.46
C THR A 65 -33.58 22.58 7.99
N SER A 66 -34.45 22.41 8.98
CA SER A 66 -34.79 21.08 9.51
C SER A 66 -35.41 20.19 8.43
N GLY A 67 -34.83 19.01 8.28
CA GLY A 67 -35.06 18.10 7.16
C GLY A 67 -34.97 16.64 7.58
N GLU A 68 -34.94 15.78 6.57
CA GLU A 68 -34.96 14.33 6.74
C GLU A 68 -34.03 13.70 5.70
N LEU A 69 -33.22 12.75 6.15
CA LEU A 69 -32.39 11.90 5.31
C LEU A 69 -32.97 10.48 5.34
N THR A 70 -33.31 9.95 4.17
CA THR A 70 -33.58 8.53 3.98
C THR A 70 -32.38 7.90 3.29
N ILE A 71 -31.78 6.88 3.90
CA ILE A 71 -30.58 6.21 3.37
C ILE A 71 -30.75 4.71 3.43
N THR A 72 -30.42 4.02 2.34
CA THR A 72 -30.41 2.56 2.25
C THR A 72 -28.96 2.07 2.24
N LEU A 73 -28.61 1.33 3.27
CA LEU A 73 -27.28 0.83 3.57
C LEU A 73 -27.21 -0.67 3.29
N PRO A 74 -26.36 -1.12 2.37
CA PRO A 74 -26.07 -2.54 2.22
C PRO A 74 -25.47 -3.11 3.50
N ARG A 75 -25.86 -4.32 3.90
CA ARG A 75 -25.29 -4.98 5.09
C ARG A 75 -23.80 -5.31 4.95
N ASP A 76 -23.33 -5.45 3.71
CA ASP A 76 -21.90 -5.59 3.39
C ASP A 76 -21.15 -4.24 3.53
N LEU A 77 -21.88 -3.12 3.54
CA LEU A 77 -21.35 -1.78 3.77
C LEU A 77 -21.27 -1.44 5.26
N ILE A 78 -22.33 -1.69 6.01
CA ILE A 78 -22.41 -1.44 7.47
C ILE A 78 -23.56 -2.26 8.05
N ASP A 79 -23.37 -2.87 9.21
CA ASP A 79 -24.37 -3.71 9.87
C ASP A 79 -24.22 -3.65 11.40
N ALA A 80 -25.31 -3.95 12.14
CA ALA A 80 -25.33 -4.00 13.60
C ALA A 80 -25.94 -5.32 14.09
N LYS A 81 -25.14 -6.24 14.62
CA LYS A 81 -25.60 -7.57 15.05
C LYS A 81 -25.01 -7.97 16.39
N ILE A 82 -25.80 -8.70 17.17
CA ILE A 82 -25.33 -9.41 18.37
C ILE A 82 -25.44 -10.91 18.08
N GLY A 83 -24.30 -11.54 17.81
CA GLY A 83 -24.28 -12.91 17.32
C GLY A 83 -24.88 -12.99 15.91
N SER A 84 -25.96 -13.75 15.74
CA SER A 84 -26.71 -13.85 14.48
C SER A 84 -27.97 -12.99 14.43
N GLU A 85 -28.30 -12.29 15.50
CA GLU A 85 -29.51 -11.46 15.60
C GLU A 85 -29.19 -10.01 15.26
N ASP A 86 -30.10 -9.36 14.55
CA ASP A 86 -30.00 -7.93 14.25
C ASP A 86 -30.16 -7.12 15.54
N SER A 87 -29.26 -6.18 15.74
CA SER A 87 -29.36 -5.11 16.73
C SER A 87 -29.56 -3.77 16.03
N ASP A 88 -29.96 -2.77 16.81
CA ASP A 88 -30.14 -1.41 16.32
C ASP A 88 -28.78 -0.74 16.07
N PHE A 89 -28.74 0.16 15.08
CA PHE A 89 -27.63 1.11 14.96
C PHE A 89 -27.67 2.16 16.08
N ILE A 90 -26.51 2.76 16.36
CA ILE A 90 -26.45 4.01 17.13
C ILE A 90 -26.27 5.14 16.13
N VAL A 91 -27.17 6.12 16.12
CA VAL A 91 -27.12 7.25 15.20
C VAL A 91 -26.92 8.54 15.97
N LEU A 92 -25.84 9.25 15.68
CA LEU A 92 -25.46 10.51 16.31
C LEU A 92 -25.63 11.69 15.33
N LEU A 93 -26.18 12.79 15.82
CA LEU A 93 -26.20 14.10 15.16
C LEU A 93 -25.23 15.03 15.88
N ASP A 94 -24.17 15.47 15.20
CA ASP A 94 -23.06 16.25 15.79
C ASP A 94 -22.64 15.73 17.18
N THR A 95 -22.42 14.42 17.32
CA THR A 95 -22.03 13.70 18.56
C THR A 95 -23.12 13.47 19.62
N LEU A 96 -24.38 13.81 19.34
CA LEU A 96 -25.52 13.56 20.24
C LEU A 96 -26.44 12.46 19.70
N ASP A 97 -26.93 11.58 20.57
CA ASP A 97 -27.89 10.54 20.19
C ASP A 97 -29.13 11.12 19.50
N SER A 98 -29.53 10.47 18.41
CA SER A 98 -30.68 10.84 17.61
C SER A 98 -31.69 9.70 17.53
N ILE A 99 -32.96 10.06 17.35
CA ILE A 99 -34.03 9.10 17.09
C ILE A 99 -34.16 8.93 15.58
N PHE A 100 -34.28 7.69 15.13
CA PHE A 100 -34.44 7.33 13.73
C PHE A 100 -35.46 6.19 13.59
N GLU A 101 -35.97 6.01 12.38
CA GLU A 101 -36.74 4.82 12.01
C GLU A 101 -35.87 3.90 11.16
N GLU A 102 -36.00 2.59 11.36
CA GLU A 102 -35.24 1.56 10.63
C GLU A 102 -36.18 0.53 9.99
N THR A 103 -35.90 0.20 8.74
CA THR A 103 -36.49 -0.96 8.06
C THR A 103 -35.38 -1.95 7.70
N ILE A 104 -35.52 -3.18 8.19
CA ILE A 104 -34.52 -4.23 8.09
C ILE A 104 -34.95 -5.26 7.03
N THR A 105 -34.04 -5.60 6.12
CA THR A 105 -34.22 -6.67 5.14
C THR A 105 -33.05 -7.66 5.20
N SER A 106 -33.04 -8.72 4.39
CA SER A 106 -31.93 -9.66 4.34
C SER A 106 -30.65 -9.09 3.73
N SER A 107 -30.74 -8.08 2.86
CA SER A 107 -29.61 -7.49 2.13
C SER A 107 -29.21 -6.11 2.62
N ASP A 108 -30.20 -5.32 3.06
CA ASP A 108 -30.03 -3.90 3.32
C ASP A 108 -30.75 -3.44 4.58
N ARG A 109 -30.33 -2.28 5.10
CA ARG A 109 -30.96 -1.54 6.19
C ARG A 109 -31.31 -0.14 5.71
N THR A 110 -32.55 0.27 5.85
CA THR A 110 -32.97 1.62 5.47
C THR A 110 -33.27 2.46 6.70
N LEU A 111 -32.60 3.59 6.84
CA LEU A 111 -32.77 4.53 7.95
C LEU A 111 -33.45 5.81 7.51
N ILE A 112 -34.31 6.34 8.36
CA ILE A 112 -34.94 7.66 8.23
C ILE A 112 -34.51 8.51 9.43
N ILE A 113 -33.67 9.51 9.17
CA ILE A 113 -33.00 10.32 10.19
C ILE A 113 -33.43 11.78 10.01
N SER A 114 -34.06 12.34 11.04
CA SER A 114 -34.41 13.76 11.08
C SER A 114 -33.22 14.60 11.53
N PHE A 115 -32.93 15.70 10.83
CA PHE A 115 -31.84 16.61 11.20
C PHE A 115 -32.33 18.06 11.28
N GLY A 116 -31.66 18.87 12.10
CA GLY A 116 -31.89 20.31 12.27
C GLY A 116 -31.02 21.17 11.36
N GLY A 117 -31.35 22.46 11.27
CA GLY A 117 -30.62 23.42 10.41
C GLY A 117 -29.15 23.68 10.80
N PHE A 118 -28.72 23.20 11.96
CA PHE A 118 -27.35 23.32 12.47
C PHE A 118 -26.55 22.02 12.37
N ASN A 119 -27.20 20.90 12.05
CA ASN A 119 -26.53 19.61 12.01
C ASN A 119 -25.71 19.45 10.74
N THR A 120 -24.40 19.34 10.91
CA THR A 120 -23.44 19.22 9.81
C THR A 120 -22.95 17.80 9.62
N GLU A 121 -23.22 16.92 10.57
CA GLU A 121 -22.74 15.55 10.55
C GLU A 121 -23.78 14.57 11.11
N ILE A 122 -23.95 13.44 10.43
CA ILE A 122 -24.61 12.25 10.95
C ILE A 122 -23.56 11.14 11.05
N ILE A 123 -23.44 10.51 12.21
CA ILE A 123 -22.59 9.33 12.40
C ILE A 123 -23.49 8.13 12.67
N ILE A 124 -23.40 7.09 11.85
CA ILE A 124 -24.11 5.83 12.04
C ILE A 124 -23.08 4.81 12.51
N VAL A 125 -23.22 4.32 13.73
CA VAL A 125 -22.32 3.33 14.34
C VAL A 125 -23.01 1.97 14.35
N GLY A 126 -22.33 0.96 13.80
CA GLY A 126 -22.77 -0.42 13.79
C GLY A 126 -21.85 -1.33 14.62
N THR A 127 -21.92 -2.62 14.33
CA THR A 127 -20.97 -3.63 14.83
C THR A 127 -19.97 -4.07 13.76
N GLN A 128 -20.20 -3.72 12.51
CA GLN A 128 -19.32 -3.95 11.37
C GLN A 128 -19.49 -2.82 10.34
N VAL A 129 -18.41 -2.47 9.65
CA VAL A 129 -18.42 -1.53 8.53
C VAL A 129 -17.44 -2.01 7.45
N PHE A 130 -17.71 -1.65 6.20
CA PHE A 130 -16.89 -1.98 5.05
C PHE A 130 -15.50 -1.40 5.22
N SER A 131 -14.50 -2.25 5.16
CA SER A 131 -13.12 -1.81 5.04
C SER A 131 -12.61 -2.28 3.70
N LYS A 132 -12.18 -1.34 2.85
CA LYS A 132 -11.45 -1.69 1.64
C LYS A 132 -10.28 -2.55 2.09
N VAL A 133 -10.16 -3.76 1.55
CA VAL A 133 -9.10 -4.72 1.91
C VAL A 133 -7.72 -4.10 1.63
N THR A 134 -7.21 -3.33 2.58
CA THR A 134 -5.88 -3.55 3.14
C THR A 134 -6.16 -4.57 4.24
N ALA A 135 -5.89 -5.84 3.96
CA ALA A 135 -6.30 -6.98 4.79
C ALA A 135 -6.30 -6.65 6.30
N PRO A 136 -7.47 -6.66 6.98
CA PRO A 136 -7.53 -6.44 8.41
C PRO A 136 -6.81 -7.57 9.13
N LEU A 137 -5.88 -7.18 9.97
CA LEU A 137 -5.11 -8.02 10.86
C LEU A 137 -6.05 -8.92 11.69
N THR A 138 -5.95 -10.23 11.51
CA THR A 138 -6.53 -11.20 12.44
C THR A 138 -5.73 -11.12 13.75
N VAL A 139 -6.26 -10.35 14.70
CA VAL A 139 -5.75 -10.22 16.07
C VAL A 139 -6.05 -11.52 16.82
N GLN A 140 -5.27 -12.57 16.55
CA GLN A 140 -4.99 -13.66 17.49
C GLN A 140 -3.73 -14.45 17.04
N PRO A 141 -3.53 -14.79 15.75
CA PRO A 141 -2.27 -15.36 15.27
C PRO A 141 -1.15 -14.33 15.08
N GLN A 142 -1.46 -13.11 14.60
CA GLN A 142 -0.43 -12.12 14.25
C GLN A 142 0.33 -11.54 15.45
N GLN A 143 -0.31 -11.27 16.59
CA GLN A 143 0.42 -10.84 17.79
C GLN A 143 1.38 -11.93 18.31
N GLN A 144 1.04 -13.21 18.15
CA GLN A 144 1.93 -14.31 18.52
C GLN A 144 3.09 -14.44 17.53
N ILE A 145 2.82 -14.28 16.23
CA ILE A 145 3.85 -14.25 15.18
C ILE A 145 4.79 -13.07 15.39
N GLU A 146 4.28 -11.85 15.61
CA GLU A 146 5.10 -10.66 15.87
C GLU A 146 5.93 -10.80 17.16
N LYS A 147 5.36 -11.37 18.23
CA LYS A 147 6.12 -11.70 19.45
C LYS A 147 7.23 -12.73 19.16
N LYS A 148 6.96 -13.72 18.32
CA LYS A 148 7.93 -14.75 17.93
C LYS A 148 9.03 -14.17 17.01
N ILE A 149 8.67 -13.28 16.09
CA ILE A 149 9.62 -12.51 15.28
C ILE A 149 10.48 -11.65 16.20
N ALA A 150 9.89 -10.85 17.10
CA ALA A 150 10.63 -10.01 18.05
C ALA A 150 11.58 -10.82 18.95
N SER A 151 11.14 -12.01 19.40
CA SER A 151 12.01 -12.94 20.15
C SER A 151 13.18 -13.44 19.30
N GLU A 152 12.94 -13.81 18.05
CA GLU A 152 13.99 -14.28 17.12
C GLU A 152 14.94 -13.13 16.72
N LEU A 153 14.42 -11.90 16.65
CA LEU A 153 15.18 -10.68 16.37
C LEU A 153 16.14 -10.34 17.53
N SER A 154 15.77 -10.68 18.76
CA SER A 154 16.62 -10.52 19.95
C SER A 154 17.72 -11.58 20.09
N SER A 155 17.67 -12.65 19.28
CA SER A 155 18.70 -13.69 19.27
C SER A 155 19.89 -13.28 18.40
N GLU A 156 21.10 -13.38 18.96
CA GLU A 156 22.31 -13.04 18.23
C GLU A 156 22.60 -14.10 17.16
N ILE A 157 22.58 -13.71 15.89
CA ILE A 157 22.94 -14.55 14.75
C ILE A 157 24.39 -14.26 14.41
N THR A 158 25.29 -15.17 14.75
CA THR A 158 26.73 -14.99 14.58
C THR A 158 27.22 -15.56 13.23
N GLY A 159 28.34 -15.01 12.73
CA GLY A 159 29.09 -15.57 11.60
C GLY A 159 28.48 -15.33 10.23
N GLY A 160 27.92 -14.14 9.96
CA GLY A 160 27.43 -13.76 8.62
C GLY A 160 26.22 -14.56 8.14
N ASN A 161 25.59 -15.33 9.03
CA ASN A 161 24.38 -16.09 8.74
C ASN A 161 23.14 -15.20 8.77
N ALA A 162 22.13 -15.60 8.01
CA ALA A 162 20.77 -15.09 8.09
C ALA A 162 19.83 -16.22 8.53
N LYS A 163 18.64 -15.85 9.02
CA LYS A 163 17.63 -16.80 9.45
C LYS A 163 16.32 -16.53 8.70
N LEU A 164 15.80 -17.55 8.03
CA LEU A 164 14.47 -17.53 7.42
C LEU A 164 13.48 -18.12 8.43
N LEU A 165 12.49 -17.33 8.82
CA LEU A 165 11.35 -17.73 9.62
C LEU A 165 10.16 -17.98 8.69
N ILE A 166 9.52 -19.12 8.84
CA ILE A 166 8.34 -19.53 8.09
C ILE A 166 7.22 -19.70 9.11
N PHE A 167 6.12 -19.01 8.92
CA PHE A 167 4.92 -19.07 9.74
C PHE A 167 3.76 -19.55 8.88
N SER A 168 3.07 -20.59 9.32
CA SER A 168 1.92 -21.13 8.58
C SER A 168 1.07 -21.99 9.49
N ASN A 169 -0.23 -22.05 9.21
CA ASN A 169 -1.14 -23.04 9.80
C ASN A 169 -1.45 -24.21 8.83
N THR A 170 -0.71 -24.31 7.72
CA THR A 170 -0.95 -25.32 6.68
C THR A 170 0.35 -25.92 6.14
N LYS A 171 0.23 -26.82 5.16
CA LYS A 171 1.35 -27.43 4.45
C LYS A 171 1.92 -26.45 3.44
N TRP A 172 3.23 -26.45 3.30
CA TRP A 172 3.93 -25.60 2.35
C TRP A 172 5.13 -26.34 1.75
N SER A 173 5.52 -25.93 0.55
CA SER A 173 6.75 -26.35 -0.11
C SER A 173 7.43 -25.13 -0.72
N GLY A 174 8.75 -25.09 -0.66
CA GLY A 174 9.49 -23.99 -1.24
C GLY A 174 10.94 -24.34 -1.51
N ALA A 175 11.62 -23.36 -2.08
CA ALA A 175 13.04 -23.41 -2.34
C ALA A 175 13.73 -22.19 -1.73
N LEU A 176 14.94 -22.41 -1.25
CA LEU A 176 15.85 -21.38 -0.78
C LEU A 176 17.13 -21.46 -1.60
N GLN A 177 17.67 -20.29 -1.94
CA GLN A 177 18.98 -20.10 -2.55
C GLN A 177 19.68 -18.97 -1.80
N ALA A 178 20.98 -19.12 -1.56
CA ALA A 178 21.80 -18.08 -0.95
C ALA A 178 23.19 -18.07 -1.57
N THR A 179 24.00 -17.06 -1.25
CA THR A 179 25.38 -16.99 -1.76
C THR A 179 26.24 -18.18 -1.29
N SER A 180 25.88 -18.78 -0.15
CA SER A 180 26.58 -19.95 0.39
C SER A 180 26.17 -21.29 -0.23
N PHE A 181 25.08 -21.37 -1.00
CA PHE A 181 24.65 -22.60 -1.69
C PHE A 181 23.66 -22.34 -2.84
N ASP A 182 23.77 -23.17 -3.87
CA ASP A 182 23.05 -22.95 -5.12
C ASP A 182 21.52 -23.11 -5.01
N TYR A 183 21.02 -24.13 -4.32
CA TYR A 183 19.58 -24.41 -4.24
C TYR A 183 19.26 -25.47 -3.19
N THR A 184 18.15 -25.32 -2.46
CA THR A 184 17.63 -26.35 -1.55
C THR A 184 16.11 -26.35 -1.56
N GLU A 185 15.50 -27.52 -1.77
CA GLU A 185 14.04 -27.71 -1.66
C GLU A 185 13.65 -28.15 -0.26
N ILE A 186 12.57 -27.55 0.23
CA ILE A 186 12.15 -27.67 1.61
C ILE A 186 10.63 -27.74 1.64
N ALA A 187 10.11 -28.78 2.27
CA ALA A 187 8.69 -28.91 2.57
C ALA A 187 8.49 -28.98 4.08
N GLY A 188 7.32 -28.55 4.53
CA GLY A 188 6.97 -28.54 5.94
C GLY A 188 5.48 -28.36 6.17
N GLN A 189 5.11 -28.47 7.44
CA GLN A 189 3.79 -28.17 7.94
C GLN A 189 3.98 -27.39 9.25
N HIS A 190 3.24 -26.28 9.40
CA HIS A 190 3.39 -25.32 10.49
C HIS A 190 4.68 -24.48 10.42
N ASP A 191 4.97 -23.75 11.49
CA ASP A 191 6.12 -22.86 11.60
C ASP A 191 7.47 -23.60 11.54
N ARG A 192 8.46 -22.97 10.91
CA ARG A 192 9.84 -23.49 10.84
C ARG A 192 10.84 -22.35 10.73
N ASN A 193 12.05 -22.54 11.26
CA ASN A 193 13.17 -21.64 11.05
C ASN A 193 14.32 -22.35 10.33
N ILE A 194 15.07 -21.60 9.53
CA ILE A 194 16.17 -22.11 8.71
C ILE A 194 17.32 -21.11 8.78
N ILE A 195 18.47 -21.55 9.26
CA ILE A 195 19.68 -20.73 9.28
C ILE A 195 20.47 -21.01 8.01
N PHE A 196 20.92 -19.95 7.34
CA PHE A 196 21.64 -20.04 6.09
C PHE A 196 22.78 -19.02 6.00
N GLY A 197 23.90 -19.39 5.38
CA GLY A 197 25.02 -18.48 5.19
C GLY A 197 24.67 -17.41 4.15
N CYS A 198 24.82 -16.15 4.50
CA CYS A 198 24.53 -15.03 3.59
C CYS A 198 25.56 -13.91 3.71
N GLU A 199 26.79 -14.26 4.08
CA GLU A 199 27.81 -13.27 4.37
C GLU A 199 28.26 -12.57 3.07
N PRO A 200 28.18 -11.23 2.98
CA PRO A 200 28.82 -10.49 1.91
C PRO A 200 30.33 -10.58 2.04
N SER A 201 31.01 -10.75 0.91
CA SER A 201 32.47 -10.69 0.82
C SER A 201 32.90 -9.36 0.21
N LEU A 202 34.19 -9.02 0.35
CA LEU A 202 34.77 -7.77 -0.21
C LEU A 202 34.54 -7.59 -1.72
N LEU A 203 34.22 -8.67 -2.44
CA LEU A 203 34.06 -8.68 -3.90
C LEU A 203 32.64 -9.10 -4.35
N ARG A 204 31.79 -9.59 -3.45
CA ARG A 204 30.44 -10.09 -3.78
C ARG A 204 29.47 -9.78 -2.66
N GLU A 205 28.36 -9.14 -3.02
CA GLU A 205 27.22 -8.96 -2.13
C GLU A 205 26.65 -10.33 -1.72
N GLY A 206 26.29 -10.45 -0.45
CA GLY A 206 25.52 -11.59 0.03
C GLY A 206 24.09 -11.41 -0.44
N ILE A 207 23.58 -12.34 -1.25
CA ILE A 207 22.22 -12.35 -1.75
C ILE A 207 21.52 -13.65 -1.39
N PHE A 208 20.21 -13.58 -1.21
CA PHE A 208 19.35 -14.74 -1.06
C PHE A 208 18.03 -14.58 -1.82
N GLY A 209 17.44 -15.72 -2.15
CA GLY A 209 16.13 -15.83 -2.77
C GLY A 209 15.38 -17.00 -2.16
N ALA A 210 14.13 -16.77 -1.78
CA ALA A 210 13.24 -17.77 -1.24
C ALA A 210 11.90 -17.71 -1.97
N LYS A 211 11.38 -18.86 -2.38
CA LYS A 211 10.05 -18.99 -2.99
C LYS A 211 9.30 -20.13 -2.34
N PHE A 212 8.17 -19.85 -1.72
CA PHE A 212 7.36 -20.81 -1.00
C PHE A 212 5.92 -20.77 -1.47
N GLN A 213 5.28 -21.93 -1.52
CA GLN A 213 3.91 -22.11 -1.96
C GLN A 213 3.09 -22.77 -0.86
N LYS A 214 1.89 -22.24 -0.63
CA LYS A 214 0.86 -22.86 0.20
C LYS A 214 0.29 -24.07 -0.55
N MET A 215 0.19 -25.22 0.10
CA MET A 215 -0.31 -26.47 -0.50
C MET A 215 -1.79 -26.72 -0.16
N SER A 216 -2.54 -25.67 0.14
CA SER A 216 -3.91 -25.69 0.65
C SER A 216 -4.72 -24.51 0.12
N GLU A 217 -6.02 -24.69 0.00
CA GLU A 217 -6.97 -23.64 -0.37
C GLU A 217 -7.15 -22.65 0.80
N GLU A 218 -7.25 -23.17 2.02
CA GLU A 218 -7.39 -22.37 3.25
C GLU A 218 -6.06 -22.21 3.99
N GLY A 219 -6.00 -21.22 4.88
CA GLY A 219 -4.83 -20.92 5.72
C GLY A 219 -3.87 -19.89 5.13
N TYR A 220 -2.80 -19.59 5.86
CA TYR A 220 -1.82 -18.55 5.52
C TYR A 220 -0.41 -19.09 5.43
N LEU A 221 0.45 -18.35 4.72
CA LEU A 221 1.88 -18.55 4.69
C LEU A 221 2.55 -17.17 4.79
N ARG A 222 3.39 -16.97 5.81
CA ARG A 222 4.23 -15.78 5.97
C ARG A 222 5.68 -16.22 6.12
N ILE A 223 6.58 -15.59 5.39
CA ILE A 223 8.01 -15.83 5.50
C ILE A 223 8.73 -14.51 5.82
N VAL A 224 9.69 -14.57 6.72
CA VAL A 224 10.45 -13.40 7.20
C VAL A 224 11.92 -13.79 7.26
N ALA A 225 12.76 -13.11 6.49
CA ALA A 225 14.20 -13.24 6.57
C ALA A 225 14.75 -12.17 7.52
N ILE A 226 15.56 -12.59 8.48
CA ILE A 226 16.20 -11.72 9.46
C ILE A 226 17.72 -11.91 9.47
N GLN A 227 18.45 -10.83 9.72
CA GLN A 227 19.89 -10.81 9.91
C GLN A 227 20.26 -9.60 10.78
N ASN A 228 21.25 -9.73 11.67
CA ASN A 228 21.72 -8.66 12.56
C ASN A 228 20.58 -7.88 13.27
N GLN A 229 19.59 -8.61 13.80
CA GLN A 229 18.45 -8.01 14.51
C GLN A 229 17.55 -7.12 13.63
N LYS A 230 17.60 -7.29 12.31
CA LYS A 230 16.78 -6.56 11.35
C LYS A 230 16.06 -7.51 10.40
N ILE A 231 14.85 -7.15 10.01
CA ILE A 231 14.11 -7.80 8.93
C ILE A 231 14.72 -7.32 7.60
N ILE A 232 15.24 -8.25 6.80
CA ILE A 232 15.89 -7.95 5.51
C ILE A 232 14.97 -8.22 4.32
N ALA A 233 13.97 -9.11 4.46
CA ALA A 233 12.85 -9.26 3.53
C ALA A 233 11.70 -10.00 4.21
N GLU A 234 10.47 -9.74 3.79
CA GLU A 234 9.31 -10.49 4.23
C GLU A 234 8.26 -10.59 3.12
N GLY A 235 7.36 -11.55 3.26
CA GLY A 235 6.20 -11.69 2.40
C GLY A 235 5.16 -12.62 3.02
N SER A 236 3.91 -12.46 2.62
CA SER A 236 2.81 -13.31 3.06
C SER A 236 1.80 -13.53 1.96
N THR A 237 1.01 -14.60 2.09
CA THR A 237 -0.13 -14.89 1.23
C THR A 237 -1.21 -15.64 2.01
N GLU A 238 -2.46 -15.31 1.70
CA GLU A 238 -3.65 -16.03 2.15
C GLU A 238 -4.43 -16.64 0.96
N GLU A 239 -4.08 -16.25 -0.28
CA GLU A 239 -4.68 -16.77 -1.52
C GLU A 239 -4.66 -18.30 -1.61
N GLN A 240 -5.65 -18.90 -2.26
CA GLN A 240 -5.70 -20.34 -2.51
C GLN A 240 -4.44 -20.80 -3.25
N PHE A 241 -3.71 -21.76 -2.68
CA PHE A 241 -2.41 -22.21 -3.20
C PHE A 241 -1.38 -21.09 -3.47
N GLY A 242 -1.50 -19.97 -2.75
CA GLY A 242 -0.72 -18.76 -2.97
C GLY A 242 0.79 -18.98 -2.83
N VAL A 243 1.55 -18.15 -3.55
CA VAL A 243 3.01 -18.21 -3.63
C VAL A 243 3.61 -16.94 -3.06
N VAL A 244 4.57 -17.08 -2.16
CA VAL A 244 5.37 -15.98 -1.62
C VAL A 244 6.78 -16.09 -2.16
N ALA A 245 7.30 -15.00 -2.73
CA ALA A 245 8.68 -14.90 -3.13
C ALA A 245 9.32 -13.70 -2.43
N ILE A 246 10.47 -13.93 -1.79
CA ILE A 246 11.29 -12.88 -1.20
C ILE A 246 12.70 -13.00 -1.75
N ASN A 247 13.31 -11.86 -2.03
CA ASN A 247 14.70 -11.74 -2.44
C ASN A 247 15.29 -10.53 -1.73
N GLY A 248 16.55 -10.63 -1.34
CA GLY A 248 17.19 -9.55 -0.60
C GLY A 248 18.70 -9.66 -0.60
N ASN A 249 19.30 -8.51 -0.31
CA ASN A 249 20.70 -8.40 -0.02
C ASN A 249 20.89 -8.56 1.49
N CYS A 250 21.90 -9.31 1.87
CA CYS A 250 22.31 -9.50 3.23
C CYS A 250 23.18 -8.33 3.68
N GLU A 251 23.03 -7.96 4.94
CA GLU A 251 23.66 -6.79 5.50
C GLU A 251 25.16 -7.02 5.65
N SER A 252 25.95 -6.08 5.14
CA SER A 252 27.38 -6.08 5.35
C SER A 252 27.70 -5.70 6.78
N SER A 253 28.55 -6.51 7.42
CA SER A 253 29.23 -6.18 8.68
C SER A 253 30.11 -4.92 8.57
N PHE A 254 30.25 -4.36 7.37
CA PHE A 254 30.72 -3.00 7.11
C PHE A 254 29.53 -2.04 7.12
N GLY A 255 29.34 -1.34 8.24
CA GLY A 255 28.24 -0.39 8.40
C GLY A 255 28.23 0.68 7.30
N SER A 256 27.10 0.83 6.64
CA SER A 256 26.79 2.03 5.85
C SER A 256 25.50 2.62 6.42
N GLY A 257 25.65 3.67 7.21
CA GLY A 257 24.53 4.52 7.59
C GLY A 257 23.90 5.12 6.33
N SER A 258 22.57 5.15 6.34
CA SER A 258 21.70 6.08 5.61
C SER A 258 22.29 6.78 4.38
N GLY A 259 21.93 6.30 3.18
CA GLY A 259 21.70 7.16 2.02
C GLY A 259 22.92 7.81 1.38
N GLY A 260 23.86 7.00 0.85
CA GLY A 260 24.87 7.46 -0.10
C GLY A 260 24.66 6.84 -1.48
N GLY A 261 24.08 7.57 -2.43
CA GLY A 261 23.97 7.11 -3.81
C GLY A 261 25.35 6.81 -4.41
N GLY A 262 25.49 5.73 -5.18
CA GLY A 262 26.74 5.40 -5.87
C GLY A 262 27.12 6.43 -6.93
N CYS A 263 28.41 6.52 -7.28
CA CYS A 263 28.90 7.37 -8.37
C CYS A 263 28.77 6.66 -9.73
N LEU A 264 27.57 6.18 -10.08
CA LEU A 264 27.34 5.25 -11.19
C LEU A 264 27.76 5.80 -12.56
N ILE A 265 27.62 7.12 -12.79
CA ILE A 265 28.08 7.78 -14.02
C ILE A 265 29.60 7.75 -14.13
N ALA A 266 30.29 8.02 -13.01
CA ALA A 266 31.74 7.98 -12.95
C ALA A 266 32.24 6.52 -13.06
N THR A 267 31.56 5.57 -12.43
CA THR A 267 31.81 4.13 -12.58
C THR A 267 31.68 3.69 -14.04
N ALA A 268 30.63 4.13 -14.75
CA ALA A 268 30.41 3.81 -16.16
C ALA A 268 31.45 4.46 -17.09
N THR A 269 32.05 5.58 -16.69
CA THR A 269 33.07 6.29 -17.49
C THR A 269 34.48 5.77 -17.25
N PHE A 270 34.77 5.32 -16.02
CA PHE A 270 36.10 4.87 -15.59
C PHE A 270 36.18 3.34 -15.39
N ASP A 271 35.17 2.61 -15.87
CA ASP A 271 35.03 1.14 -15.86
C ASP A 271 35.12 0.44 -14.49
N SER A 272 35.23 1.19 -13.39
CA SER A 272 35.39 0.64 -12.05
C SER A 272 34.99 1.61 -10.97
N GLU A 273 34.29 1.10 -9.95
CA GLU A 273 34.01 1.85 -8.71
C GLU A 273 35.27 2.14 -7.90
N LEU A 274 36.33 1.36 -8.11
CA LEU A 274 37.63 1.49 -7.46
C LEU A 274 38.62 2.32 -8.27
N ALA A 275 38.20 2.86 -9.42
CA ALA A 275 39.03 3.77 -10.19
C ALA A 275 39.41 4.98 -9.31
N PRO A 276 40.69 5.40 -9.26
CA PRO A 276 41.14 6.52 -8.44
C PRO A 276 40.31 7.79 -8.64
N GLN A 277 39.83 8.01 -9.86
CA GLN A 277 38.97 9.14 -10.24
C GLN A 277 37.60 9.07 -9.58
N VAL A 278 37.00 7.88 -9.49
CA VAL A 278 35.69 7.67 -8.86
C VAL A 278 35.78 7.84 -7.35
N GLN A 279 36.88 7.39 -6.75
CA GLN A 279 37.15 7.55 -5.32
C GLN A 279 37.40 9.02 -4.95
N GLN A 280 38.17 9.75 -5.75
CA GLN A 280 38.36 11.19 -5.57
C GLN A 280 37.03 11.97 -5.63
N LEU A 281 36.13 11.60 -6.55
CA LEU A 281 34.81 12.23 -6.65
C LEU A 281 33.93 11.92 -5.43
N ARG A 282 33.98 10.69 -4.90
CA ARG A 282 33.28 10.30 -3.67
C ARG A 282 33.80 11.07 -2.47
N GLU A 283 35.12 11.15 -2.32
CA GLU A 283 35.75 11.91 -1.24
C GLU A 283 35.39 13.39 -1.32
N LEU A 284 35.45 13.99 -2.51
CA LEU A 284 35.06 15.39 -2.68
C LEU A 284 33.58 15.61 -2.35
N ARG A 285 32.69 14.73 -2.83
CA ARG A 285 31.25 14.83 -2.55
C ARG A 285 30.95 14.67 -1.07
N ASP A 286 31.39 13.56 -0.48
CA ASP A 286 30.98 13.14 0.86
C ASP A 286 31.75 13.90 1.95
N ASN A 287 33.03 14.20 1.71
CA ASN A 287 33.88 14.87 2.70
C ASN A 287 34.02 16.37 2.51
N THR A 288 33.62 16.94 1.38
CA THR A 288 33.71 18.40 1.15
C THR A 288 32.34 19.01 0.83
N LEU A 289 31.66 18.56 -0.24
CA LEU A 289 30.42 19.19 -0.70
C LEU A 289 29.26 18.99 0.29
N LEU A 290 28.95 17.75 0.66
CA LEU A 290 27.81 17.43 1.52
C LEU A 290 27.99 17.81 2.99
N LYS A 291 29.21 18.15 3.41
CA LYS A 291 29.48 18.70 4.76
C LYS A 291 29.15 20.19 4.89
N THR A 292 28.93 20.87 3.77
CA THR A 292 28.59 22.30 3.76
C THR A 292 27.13 22.49 3.35
N GLU A 293 26.43 23.41 4.02
CA GLU A 293 25.03 23.73 3.71
C GLU A 293 24.85 24.26 2.28
N SER A 294 25.79 25.08 1.82
CA SER A 294 25.82 25.55 0.43
C SER A 294 26.05 24.42 -0.58
N GLY A 295 26.87 23.43 -0.23
CA GLY A 295 27.17 22.28 -1.08
C GLY A 295 26.03 21.28 -1.16
N SER A 296 25.27 21.04 -0.07
CA SER A 296 24.08 20.18 -0.10
C SER A 296 22.93 20.79 -0.91
N ILE A 297 22.70 22.10 -0.77
CA ILE A 297 21.73 22.85 -1.59
C ILE A 297 22.14 22.83 -3.08
N PHE A 298 23.42 23.06 -3.37
CA PHE A 298 23.95 22.97 -4.72
C PHE A 298 23.73 21.58 -5.34
N MET A 299 24.08 20.51 -4.61
CA MET A 299 23.90 19.14 -5.10
C MET A 299 22.44 18.78 -5.34
N THR A 300 21.53 19.28 -4.51
CA THR A 300 20.09 19.08 -4.68
C THR A 300 19.58 19.75 -5.96
N GLY A 301 19.94 21.02 -6.19
CA GLY A 301 19.57 21.75 -7.40
C GLY A 301 20.23 21.20 -8.67
N PHE A 302 21.50 20.82 -8.59
CA PHE A 302 22.23 20.19 -9.69
C PHE A 302 21.59 18.86 -10.10
N ASN A 303 21.24 18.00 -9.14
CA ASN A 303 20.57 16.73 -9.42
C ASN A 303 19.20 16.97 -10.08
N GLN A 304 18.39 17.89 -9.54
CA GLN A 304 17.08 18.20 -10.12
C GLN A 304 17.18 18.68 -11.57
N PHE A 305 18.16 19.53 -11.88
CA PHE A 305 18.44 19.95 -13.25
C PHE A 305 18.93 18.77 -14.10
N TYR A 306 19.94 18.03 -13.64
CA TYR A 306 20.53 16.91 -14.36
C TYR A 306 19.52 15.80 -14.71
N TYR A 307 18.63 15.45 -13.78
CA TYR A 307 17.59 14.45 -14.01
C TYR A 307 16.41 14.96 -14.84
N SER A 308 16.25 16.27 -15.01
CA SER A 308 15.21 16.82 -15.90
C SER A 308 15.43 16.47 -17.38
N PHE A 309 16.65 16.09 -17.77
CA PHE A 309 17.00 15.71 -19.14
C PHE A 309 17.76 14.39 -19.24
N SER A 310 17.87 13.62 -18.15
CA SER A 310 18.53 12.31 -18.19
C SER A 310 17.55 11.22 -18.67
N PRO A 311 18.03 10.16 -19.34
CA PRO A 311 17.19 9.01 -19.70
C PRO A 311 16.60 8.33 -18.47
N THR A 312 15.39 7.76 -18.58
CA THR A 312 14.61 7.13 -17.48
C THR A 312 15.36 6.03 -16.71
N ILE A 313 16.46 5.50 -17.23
CA ILE A 313 17.34 4.53 -16.55
C ILE A 313 18.11 5.18 -15.39
N ALA A 314 18.32 6.49 -15.44
CA ALA A 314 18.94 7.26 -14.37
C ALA A 314 17.97 7.50 -13.19
N ASP A 315 16.67 7.31 -13.41
CA ASP A 315 15.58 7.58 -12.46
C ASP A 315 15.19 6.36 -11.60
N ARG A 316 15.88 5.20 -11.76
CA ARG A 316 15.66 4.05 -10.88
C ARG A 316 16.48 4.16 -9.59
N LYS A 317 16.00 5.00 -8.67
CA LYS A 317 15.81 4.68 -7.25
C LYS A 317 15.16 5.82 -6.50
#